data_AF-A0A7U6KKX1-F1
#
_entry.id   AF-A0A7U6KKX1-F1
#
_cell.length_a   1.000
_cell.length_b   1.000
_cell.length_c   1.000
_cell.angle_alpha   90.00
_cell.angle_beta   90.00
_cell.angle_gamma   90.00
#
_symmetry.space_group_name_H-M   'P 1'
#
loop_
_entity.id
_entity.type
_entity.pdbx_description
1 polymer ?
#
loop_
_entity_poly.entity_id
_entity_poly.type
_entity_poly.pdbx_seq_one_letter_code
_entity_poly.pdbx_strand_id
1 'polypeptide(L)'
;MLDPATEIEDDTELLLLFAARCDHMQQVILPALQRGTWVICDRFTDSTIAYQGFGRGHGDKAMLTKIETLIEQFVTQLPELTLWLDLPVAEGMARANKRSAADRFEQQAMAFFTWVHTGFSQLASSHPERIQRIDASGST
;
A
#
# COMPACT_ATOMS: atom_id res chain seq x y z
N MET A 1 5.58 21.10 -0.67
CA MET A 1 4.84 20.62 0.52
C MET A 1 5.33 19.23 0.96
N LEU A 2 6.61 18.91 0.76
CA LEU A 2 7.26 17.69 1.27
C LEU A 2 8.70 18.08 1.61
N ASP A 3 8.85 18.76 2.74
CA ASP A 3 10.13 18.80 3.42
C ASP A 3 10.25 17.48 4.20
N PRO A 4 11.27 16.65 3.97
CA PRO A 4 11.47 15.40 4.70
C PRO A 4 11.62 15.59 6.23
N ALA A 5 11.84 16.82 6.70
CA ALA A 5 11.89 17.17 8.12
C ALA A 5 10.52 17.49 8.73
N THR A 6 9.44 17.58 7.95
CA THR A 6 8.10 17.84 8.49
C THR A 6 7.48 16.54 9.00
N GLU A 7 7.32 16.42 10.31
CA GLU A 7 6.45 15.40 10.90
C GLU A 7 5.00 15.68 10.49
N ILE A 8 4.38 14.69 9.84
CA ILE A 8 2.98 14.72 9.44
C ILE A 8 2.24 13.71 10.31
N GLU A 9 1.14 14.14 10.92
CA GLU A 9 0.25 13.26 11.68
C GLU A 9 -0.34 12.16 10.79
N ASP A 10 -0.49 10.95 11.31
CA ASP A 10 -0.94 9.77 10.54
C ASP A 10 -2.28 10.01 9.82
N ASP A 11 -3.22 10.70 10.48
CA ASP A 11 -4.51 11.05 9.88
C ASP A 11 -4.38 12.06 8.74
N THR A 12 -3.41 12.98 8.82
CA THR A 12 -3.13 13.94 7.75
C THR A 12 -2.52 13.22 6.54
N GLU A 13 -1.55 12.33 6.76
CA GLU A 13 -0.97 11.49 5.70
C GLU A 13 -2.07 10.66 5.03
N LEU A 14 -2.93 10.00 5.82
CA LEU A 14 -4.02 9.17 5.32
C LEU A 14 -4.97 9.97 4.42
N LEU A 15 -5.43 11.13 4.87
CA LEU A 15 -6.34 11.98 4.10
C LEU A 15 -5.69 12.50 2.81
N LEU A 16 -4.40 12.87 2.85
CA LEU A 16 -3.67 13.27 1.65
C LEU A 16 -3.54 12.12 0.63
N LEU A 17 -3.30 10.89 1.09
CA LEU A 17 -3.28 9.71 0.22
C LEU A 17 -4.64 9.48 -0.47
N PHE A 18 -5.75 9.67 0.26
CA PHE A 18 -7.09 9.56 -0.33
C PHE A 18 -7.45 10.72 -1.25
N ALA A 19 -7.04 11.95 -0.93
CA ALA A 19 -7.20 13.10 -1.82
C ALA A 19 -6.49 12.86 -3.16
N ALA A 20 -5.22 12.43 -3.12
CA ALA A 20 -4.46 12.09 -4.31
C ALA A 20 -5.09 10.93 -5.10
N ARG A 21 -5.59 9.91 -4.41
CA ARG A 21 -6.26 8.75 -5.05
C ARG A 21 -7.56 9.15 -5.74
N CYS A 22 -8.39 9.96 -5.08
CA CYS A 22 -9.65 10.44 -5.64
C CYS A 22 -9.40 11.20 -6.95
N ASP A 23 -8.44 12.13 -6.94
CA ASP A 23 -8.08 12.88 -8.15
C ASP A 23 -7.52 11.96 -9.24
N HIS A 24 -6.58 11.06 -8.90
CA HIS A 24 -6.00 10.11 -9.85
C HIS A 24 -7.06 9.20 -10.50
N MET A 25 -8.08 8.78 -9.73
CA MET A 25 -9.19 8.00 -10.26
C MET A 25 -10.00 8.77 -11.30
N GLN A 26 -10.38 10.02 -10.99
CA GLN A 26 -11.23 10.82 -11.87
C GLN A 26 -10.49 11.30 -13.12
N GLN A 27 -9.21 11.68 -12.99
CA GLN A 27 -8.45 12.28 -14.08
C GLN A 27 -7.79 11.25 -15.00
N VAL A 28 -7.43 10.07 -14.48
CA VAL A 28 -6.61 9.10 -15.23
C VAL A 28 -7.27 7.73 -15.33
N ILE A 29 -7.59 7.10 -14.20
CA ILE A 29 -7.99 5.69 -14.17
C ILE A 29 -9.37 5.50 -14.85
N LEU A 30 -10.41 6.16 -14.36
CA LEU A 30 -11.77 5.99 -14.88
C LEU A 30 -11.89 6.39 -16.36
N PRO A 31 -11.31 7.52 -16.83
CA PRO A 31 -11.32 7.84 -18.25
C PRO A 31 -10.61 6.80 -19.12
N ALA A 32 -9.51 6.19 -18.64
CA ALA A 32 -8.82 5.14 -19.39
C ALA A 32 -9.67 3.85 -19.49
N LEU A 33 -10.26 3.43 -18.37
CA LEU A 33 -11.14 2.25 -18.32
C LEU A 33 -12.39 2.45 -19.19
N GLN A 34 -13.01 3.64 -19.19
CA GLN A 34 -14.16 3.96 -20.04
C GLN A 34 -13.85 3.86 -21.54
N ARG A 35 -12.59 4.06 -21.94
CA ARG A 35 -12.13 3.87 -23.32
C ARG A 35 -11.73 2.41 -23.63
N GLY A 36 -11.96 1.48 -22.71
CA GLY A 36 -11.57 0.07 -22.85
C GLY A 36 -10.06 -0.17 -22.75
N THR A 37 -9.30 0.77 -22.19
CA THR A 37 -7.85 0.62 -22.00
C THR A 37 -7.54 -0.02 -20.66
N TRP A 38 -6.57 -0.93 -20.63
CA TRP A 38 -6.08 -1.52 -19.38
C TRP A 38 -5.27 -0.49 -18.60
N VAL A 39 -5.49 -0.46 -17.28
CA VAL A 39 -4.72 0.39 -16.37
C VAL A 39 -3.86 -0.49 -15.47
N ILE A 40 -2.55 -0.28 -15.53
CA ILE A 40 -1.60 -0.88 -14.59
C ILE A 40 -1.21 0.22 -13.61
N CYS A 41 -1.56 0.05 -12.34
CA CYS A 41 -1.30 1.02 -11.28
C CYS A 41 -0.30 0.43 -10.29
N ASP A 42 0.85 1.09 -10.13
CA ASP A 42 1.79 0.77 -9.05
C ASP A 42 1.23 1.33 -7.74
N ARG A 43 0.69 0.42 -6.92
CA ARG A 43 0.01 0.63 -5.64
C ARG A 43 -1.38 1.26 -5.75
N PHE A 44 -2.27 0.82 -4.86
CA PHE A 44 -3.63 1.36 -4.73
C PHE A 44 -4.09 1.30 -3.27
N THR A 45 -5.38 1.05 -3.00
CA THR A 45 -5.97 1.00 -1.65
C THR A 45 -5.38 -0.10 -0.76
N ASP A 46 -5.04 -1.26 -1.33
CA ASP A 46 -4.40 -2.36 -0.60
C ASP A 46 -3.09 -1.89 0.08
N SER A 47 -2.35 -0.96 -0.55
CA SER A 47 -1.17 -0.35 0.05
C SER A 47 -1.50 0.57 1.22
N THR A 48 -2.59 1.33 1.17
CA THR A 48 -3.02 2.16 2.31
C THR A 48 -3.33 1.29 3.53
N ILE A 49 -4.06 0.18 3.32
CA ILE A 49 -4.38 -0.75 4.40
C ILE A 49 -3.09 -1.32 4.98
N ALA A 50 -2.17 -1.82 4.15
CA ALA A 50 -0.92 -2.40 4.62
C ALA A 50 0.00 -1.39 5.33
N TYR A 51 0.17 -0.18 4.80
CA TYR A 51 1.11 0.81 5.35
C TYR A 51 0.51 1.60 6.51
N GLN A 52 -0.67 2.20 6.34
CA GLN A 52 -1.30 3.01 7.39
C GLN A 52 -2.04 2.13 8.40
N GLY A 53 -2.75 1.10 7.96
CA GLY A 53 -3.52 0.23 8.86
C GLY A 53 -2.64 -0.73 9.67
N PHE A 54 -1.72 -1.43 9.00
CA PHE A 54 -0.82 -2.37 9.69
C PHE A 54 0.53 -1.73 10.06
N GLY A 55 1.23 -1.10 9.11
CA GLY A 55 2.55 -0.53 9.37
C GLY A 55 2.57 0.52 10.48
N ARG A 56 1.71 1.55 10.38
CA ARG A 56 1.56 2.60 11.40
C ARG A 56 0.61 2.19 12.52
N GLY A 57 -0.58 1.70 12.14
CA GLY A 57 -1.66 1.36 13.07
C GLY A 57 -1.50 0.02 13.80
N HIS A 58 -0.48 -0.79 13.49
CA HIS A 58 -0.25 -2.12 14.08
C HIS A 58 -1.47 -3.07 14.01
N GLY A 59 -2.31 -2.91 12.98
CA GLY A 59 -3.55 -3.67 12.83
C GLY A 59 -4.67 -3.24 13.77
N ASP A 60 -4.60 -2.03 14.32
CA ASP A 60 -5.65 -1.46 15.15
C ASP A 60 -6.99 -1.42 14.39
N LYS A 61 -8.04 -1.91 15.05
CA LYS A 61 -9.36 -2.04 14.42
C LYS A 61 -9.96 -0.68 14.08
N ALA A 62 -9.79 0.33 14.94
CA ALA A 62 -10.36 1.65 14.68
C ALA A 62 -9.68 2.32 13.47
N MET A 63 -8.36 2.15 13.33
CA MET A 63 -7.63 2.59 12.15
C MET A 63 -8.08 1.86 10.89
N LEU A 64 -8.23 0.53 10.93
CA LEU A 64 -8.70 -0.25 9.78
C LEU A 64 -10.12 0.16 9.37
N THR A 65 -11.04 0.31 10.31
CA THR A 65 -12.41 0.79 10.04
C THR A 65 -12.42 2.20 9.44
N LYS A 66 -11.52 3.09 9.89
CA LYS A 66 -11.35 4.42 9.29
C LYS A 66 -10.93 4.31 7.83
N ILE A 67 -9.93 3.47 7.52
CA ILE A 67 -9.46 3.25 6.14
C ILE A 67 -10.56 2.65 5.28
N GLU A 68 -11.27 1.63 5.77
CA GLU A 68 -12.41 1.01 5.06
C GLU A 68 -13.48 2.04 4.72
N THR A 69 -13.86 2.88 5.69
CA THR A 69 -14.81 3.98 5.46
C THR A 69 -14.33 4.91 4.33
N LEU A 70 -13.05 5.29 4.33
CA LEU A 70 -12.51 6.16 3.27
C LEU A 70 -12.49 5.47 1.90
N ILE A 71 -12.22 4.16 1.85
CA ILE A 71 -12.31 3.37 0.60
C ILE A 71 -13.75 3.41 0.09
N GLU A 72 -14.72 3.08 0.94
CA GLU A 72 -16.14 3.05 0.56
C GLU A 72 -16.64 4.41 0.05
N GLN A 73 -16.18 5.52 0.65
CA GLN A 73 -16.64 6.85 0.28
C GLN A 73 -15.93 7.44 -0.96
N PHE A 74 -14.64 7.14 -1.16
CA PHE A 74 -13.83 7.84 -2.15
C PHE A 74 -13.28 6.97 -3.28
N VAL A 75 -13.46 5.65 -3.23
CA VAL A 75 -12.95 4.71 -4.23
C VAL A 75 -14.11 4.03 -4.92
N THR A 76 -14.50 4.56 -6.08
CA THR A 76 -15.68 4.11 -6.82
C THR A 76 -15.53 2.74 -7.48
N GLN A 77 -14.30 2.30 -7.71
CA GLN A 77 -13.98 1.03 -8.34
C GLN A 77 -12.65 0.50 -7.78
N LEU A 78 -12.70 -0.73 -7.27
CA LEU A 78 -11.49 -1.47 -6.87
C LEU A 78 -10.83 -2.14 -8.09
N PRO A 79 -9.53 -2.45 -8.04
CA PRO A 79 -8.86 -3.19 -9.09
C PRO A 79 -9.51 -4.57 -9.29
N GLU A 80 -9.62 -5.00 -10.55
CA GLU A 80 -10.08 -6.35 -10.89
C GLU A 80 -9.03 -7.42 -10.50
N LEU A 81 -7.75 -7.03 -10.49
CA LEU A 81 -6.62 -7.87 -10.12
C LEU A 81 -5.57 -7.03 -9.41
N THR A 82 -5.11 -7.50 -8.25
CA THR A 82 -3.93 -7.01 -7.54
C THR A 82 -2.88 -8.10 -7.55
N LEU A 83 -1.67 -7.79 -8.01
CA LEU A 83 -0.52 -8.68 -7.89
C LEU A 83 0.29 -8.27 -6.67
N TRP A 84 0.28 -9.09 -5.62
CA TRP A 84 1.14 -8.88 -4.47
C TRP A 84 2.45 -9.63 -4.66
N LEU A 85 3.52 -8.88 -4.87
CA LEU A 85 4.88 -9.40 -4.96
C LEU A 85 5.41 -9.69 -3.55
N ASP A 86 5.29 -10.95 -3.13
CA ASP A 86 5.67 -11.42 -1.80
C ASP A 86 7.16 -11.76 -1.77
N LEU A 87 7.86 -11.20 -0.78
CA LEU A 87 9.27 -11.42 -0.53
C LEU A 87 9.54 -11.31 0.98
N PRO A 88 10.45 -12.12 1.55
CA PRO A 88 10.89 -11.92 2.92
C PRO A 88 11.34 -10.48 3.17
N VAL A 89 10.87 -9.86 4.25
CA VAL A 89 11.11 -8.44 4.56
C VAL A 89 12.61 -8.11 4.56
N ALA A 90 13.44 -8.98 5.15
CA ALA A 90 14.88 -8.80 5.18
C ALA A 90 15.52 -8.74 3.77
N GLU A 91 15.06 -9.58 2.84
CA GLU A 91 15.52 -9.54 1.45
C GLU A 91 15.03 -8.28 0.73
N GLY A 92 13.78 -7.87 0.97
CA GLY A 92 13.23 -6.62 0.43
C GLY A 92 14.01 -5.40 0.88
N MET A 93 14.31 -5.31 2.18
CA MET A 93 15.13 -4.23 2.75
C MET A 93 16.56 -4.26 2.19
N ALA A 94 17.18 -5.44 2.06
CA ALA A 94 18.50 -5.55 1.45
C ALA A 94 18.53 -5.06 -0.01
N ARG A 95 17.47 -5.32 -0.80
CA ARG A 95 17.33 -4.79 -2.17
C ARG A 95 17.13 -3.28 -2.19
N ALA A 96 16.36 -2.73 -1.25
CA ALA A 96 16.13 -1.28 -1.12
C ALA A 96 17.41 -0.54 -0.69
N ASN A 97 18.15 -1.07 0.28
CA ASN A 97 19.40 -0.49 0.77
C ASN A 97 20.53 -0.50 -0.28
N LYS A 98 20.49 -1.39 -1.28
CA LYS A 98 21.40 -1.30 -2.43
C LYS A 98 21.10 -0.09 -3.33
N ARG A 99 19.91 0.50 -3.23
CA ARG A 99 19.48 1.69 -3.99
C ARG A 99 19.67 2.99 -3.20
N SER A 100 19.84 2.96 -1.88
CA SER A 100 20.03 4.14 -1.01
C SER A 100 20.87 3.81 0.23
N ALA A 101 21.79 4.69 0.63
CA ALA A 101 22.67 4.47 1.79
C ALA A 101 21.86 4.21 3.08
N ALA A 102 22.10 3.07 3.72
CA ALA A 102 21.42 2.67 4.94
C ALA A 102 21.98 3.43 6.14
N ASP A 103 21.10 4.02 6.94
CA ASP A 103 21.45 4.66 8.21
C ASP A 103 20.51 4.18 9.31
N ARG A 104 21.07 4.12 10.53
CA ARG A 104 20.61 3.80 11.92
C ARG A 104 19.15 3.38 12.27
N PHE A 105 18.20 3.40 11.36
CA PHE A 105 16.76 3.13 11.55
C PHE A 105 16.32 1.70 11.18
N GLU A 106 17.26 0.78 10.92
CA GLU A 106 16.96 -0.54 10.34
C GLU A 106 16.02 -1.41 11.18
N GLN A 107 16.10 -1.36 12.52
CA GLN A 107 15.22 -2.18 13.38
C GLN A 107 13.77 -1.65 13.42
N GLN A 108 13.59 -0.32 13.49
CA GLN A 108 12.26 0.29 13.42
C GLN A 108 11.65 0.08 12.02
N ALA A 109 12.47 0.18 10.98
CA ALA A 109 12.06 -0.13 9.61
C ALA A 109 11.67 -1.61 9.46
N MET A 110 12.43 -2.55 10.03
CA MET A 110 12.11 -3.98 9.99
C MET A 110 10.74 -4.26 10.62
N ALA A 111 10.51 -3.79 11.85
CA ALA A 111 9.23 -3.99 12.54
C ALA A 111 8.05 -3.40 11.73
N PHE A 112 8.23 -2.19 11.21
CA PHE A 112 7.24 -1.55 10.33
C PHE A 112 6.93 -2.42 9.10
N PHE A 113 7.96 -2.86 8.37
CA PHE A 113 7.75 -3.66 7.15
C PHE A 113 7.24 -5.08 7.45
N THR A 114 7.51 -5.65 8.62
CA THR A 114 6.87 -6.89 9.08
C THR A 114 5.36 -6.71 9.25
N TRP A 115 4.93 -5.58 9.80
CA TRP A 115 3.50 -5.26 9.89
C TRP A 115 2.88 -5.02 8.52
N VAL A 116 3.55 -4.27 7.63
CA VAL A 116 3.10 -4.09 6.24
C VAL A 116 2.92 -5.44 5.53
N HIS A 117 3.90 -6.34 5.64
CA HIS A 117 3.82 -7.69 5.08
C HIS A 117 2.64 -8.47 5.65
N THR A 118 2.45 -8.41 6.98
CA THR A 118 1.28 -9.02 7.66
C THR A 118 -0.03 -8.50 7.06
N GLY A 119 -0.15 -7.19 6.83
CA GLY A 119 -1.33 -6.59 6.22
C GLY A 119 -1.63 -7.13 4.83
N PHE A 120 -0.62 -7.19 3.95
CA PHE A 120 -0.79 -7.80 2.62
C PHE A 120 -1.14 -9.29 2.70
N SER A 121 -0.51 -10.04 3.61
CA SER A 121 -0.82 -11.46 3.82
C SER A 121 -2.26 -11.69 4.23
N GLN A 122 -2.80 -10.83 5.11
CA GLN A 122 -4.20 -10.90 5.51
C GLN A 122 -5.13 -10.52 4.35
N LEU A 123 -4.83 -9.44 3.64
CA LEU A 123 -5.63 -9.01 2.49
C LEU A 123 -5.71 -10.09 1.41
N ALA A 124 -4.58 -10.71 1.06
CA ALA A 124 -4.50 -11.78 0.07
C ALA A 124 -5.28 -13.03 0.49
N SER A 125 -5.30 -13.34 1.79
CA SER A 125 -6.09 -14.45 2.32
C SER A 125 -7.59 -14.16 2.33
N SER A 126 -7.98 -12.90 2.56
CA SER A 126 -9.38 -12.48 2.63
C SER A 126 -10.02 -12.22 1.25
N HIS A 127 -9.20 -11.92 0.22
CA HIS A 127 -9.66 -11.63 -1.14
C HIS A 127 -8.88 -12.45 -2.19
N PRO A 128 -8.85 -13.79 -2.09
CA PRO A 128 -8.03 -14.65 -2.95
C PRO A 128 -8.45 -14.61 -4.43
N GLU A 129 -9.67 -14.16 -4.73
CA GLU A 129 -10.17 -13.95 -6.09
C GLU A 129 -9.59 -12.70 -6.75
N ARG A 130 -9.27 -11.66 -5.96
CA ARG A 130 -8.80 -10.35 -6.45
C ARG A 130 -7.29 -10.18 -6.27
N ILE A 131 -6.71 -10.69 -5.19
CA ILE A 131 -5.30 -10.50 -4.84
C ILE A 131 -4.54 -11.80 -5.06
N GLN A 132 -3.68 -11.80 -6.08
CA GLN A 132 -2.81 -12.93 -6.39
C GLN A 132 -1.42 -12.72 -5.79
N ARG A 133 -1.02 -13.63 -4.90
CA ARG A 133 0.32 -13.65 -4.33
C ARG A 133 1.31 -14.23 -5.34
N ILE A 134 2.38 -13.49 -5.62
CA ILE A 134 3.47 -13.88 -6.52
C ILE A 134 4.76 -13.94 -5.71
N ASP A 135 5.46 -15.07 -5.77
CA ASP A 135 6.80 -15.18 -5.18
C ASP A 135 7.78 -14.29 -5.95
N ALA A 136 8.35 -13.30 -5.26
CA ALA A 136 9.29 -12.33 -5.80
C ALA A 136 10.76 -12.63 -5.43
N SER A 137 11.05 -13.82 -4.87
CA SER A 137 12.41 -14.29 -4.60
C SER A 137 13.27 -14.35 -5.86
N GLY A 138 12.65 -14.57 -7.02
CA GLY A 138 13.31 -14.62 -8.32
C GLY A 138 13.89 -16.00 -8.65
N SER A 139 13.40 -17.05 -7.98
CA SER A 139 13.74 -18.43 -8.28
C SER A 139 12.99 -18.86 -9.55
N THR A 140 13.72 -19.01 -10.66
CA THR A 140 13.24 -19.66 -11.89
C THR A 140 13.13 -21.16 -11.72
#